data_AF-A0A2E5GXN7-F1
#
_entry.id   AF-A0A2E5GXN7-F1
#
_cell.length_a   1.000
_cell.length_b   1.000
_cell.length_c   1.000
_cell.angle_alpha   90.00
_cell.angle_beta   90.00
_cell.angle_gamma   90.00
#
_symmetry.space_group_name_H-M   'P 1'
#
loop_
_entity.id
_entity.type
_entity.pdbx_description
1 polymer ?
#
loop_
_entity_poly.entity_id
_entity_poly.type
_entity_poly.pdbx_seq_one_letter_code
_entity_poly.pdbx_strand_id
1 'polypeptide(L)'
;MIIWDCTEARRYLPGLIRDEISDRIRRELSQHLSDCVECSSELELMKSIFVLRDIPPAGLSSKIKIAIRTDTVRMEVSSWKRLLPAASFTALLVSASLIEKVLFLPDVSLLEEDLFVNVWPSEDYDLAGSLVLENLSEENLNLLFEEIR
;
A
#
# COMPACT_ATOMS: atom_id res chain seq x y z
N MET A 1 -34.50 4.66 1.43
CA MET A 1 -34.50 3.27 0.97
C MET A 1 -33.38 3.18 -0.05
N ILE A 2 -32.37 2.34 0.18
CA ILE A 2 -31.26 2.19 -0.77
C ILE A 2 -31.77 1.34 -1.92
N ILE A 3 -31.51 1.74 -3.16
CA ILE A 3 -31.72 0.88 -4.32
C ILE A 3 -30.47 0.02 -4.43
N TRP A 4 -30.64 -1.29 -4.30
CA TRP A 4 -29.54 -2.25 -4.31
C TRP A 4 -29.26 -2.72 -5.73
N ASP A 5 -28.22 -2.15 -6.34
CA ASP A 5 -27.56 -2.75 -7.49
C ASP A 5 -26.32 -3.56 -7.03
N CYS A 6 -25.74 -4.35 -7.94
CA CYS A 6 -24.58 -5.18 -7.62
C CYS A 6 -23.35 -4.35 -7.21
N THR A 7 -23.22 -3.12 -7.72
CA THR A 7 -22.09 -2.22 -7.43
C THR A 7 -22.16 -1.74 -5.99
N GLU A 8 -23.34 -1.29 -5.55
CA GLU A 8 -23.58 -0.83 -4.20
C GLU A 8 -23.53 -2.00 -3.23
N ALA A 9 -24.12 -3.15 -3.57
CA ALA A 9 -24.01 -4.36 -2.76
C ALA A 9 -22.55 -4.74 -2.49
N ARG A 10 -21.71 -4.75 -3.54
CA ARG A 10 -20.27 -5.06 -3.45
C ARG A 10 -19.52 -4.15 -2.49
N ARG A 11 -19.87 -2.86 -2.42
CA ARG A 11 -19.24 -1.90 -1.49
C ARG A 11 -19.43 -2.28 -0.02
N TYR A 12 -20.56 -2.92 0.32
CA TYR A 12 -20.88 -3.28 1.70
C TYR A 12 -20.50 -4.72 2.08
N LEU A 13 -20.10 -5.59 1.14
CA LEU A 13 -19.69 -6.97 1.45
C LEU A 13 -18.51 -7.04 2.45
N PRO A 14 -17.44 -6.24 2.33
CA PRO A 14 -16.35 -6.29 3.30
C PRO A 14 -16.79 -5.91 4.71
N GLY A 15 -17.66 -4.90 4.82
CA GLY A 15 -18.22 -4.47 6.10
C GLY A 15 -19.17 -5.51 6.70
N LEU A 16 -19.92 -6.24 5.86
CA LEU A 16 -20.75 -7.37 6.28
C LEU A 16 -19.90 -8.49 6.90
N ILE A 17 -18.75 -8.82 6.30
CA ILE A 17 -17.85 -9.89 6.79
C ILE A 17 -17.18 -9.51 8.12
N ARG A 18 -16.82 -8.22 8.29
CA ARG A 18 -16.17 -7.71 9.51
C ARG A 18 -17.14 -7.36 10.63
N ASP A 19 -18.44 -7.54 10.40
CA ASP A 19 -19.51 -7.11 11.30
C ASP A 19 -19.50 -5.60 11.61
N GLU A 20 -19.08 -4.79 10.64
CA GLU A 20 -18.90 -3.33 10.75
C GLU A 20 -20.12 -2.53 10.21
N ILE A 21 -21.19 -3.22 9.78
CA ILE A 21 -22.39 -2.57 9.21
C ILE A 21 -23.58 -2.61 10.18
N SER A 22 -24.45 -1.61 10.07
CA SER A 22 -25.69 -1.58 10.87
C SER A 22 -26.65 -2.72 10.52
N ASP A 23 -27.46 -3.16 11.50
CA ASP A 23 -28.48 -4.21 11.31
C ASP A 23 -29.50 -3.88 10.21
N ARG A 24 -29.77 -2.59 10.01
CA ARG A 24 -30.64 -2.12 8.93
C ARG A 24 -30.03 -2.46 7.56
N ILE A 25 -28.77 -2.06 7.34
CA ILE A 25 -28.06 -2.32 6.09
C ILE A 25 -27.90 -3.83 5.88
N ARG A 26 -27.58 -4.59 6.94
CA ARG A 26 -27.47 -6.05 6.87
C ARG A 26 -28.74 -6.71 6.31
N ARG A 27 -29.92 -6.31 6.81
CA ARG A 27 -31.21 -6.83 6.33
C ARG A 27 -31.49 -6.45 4.89
N GLU A 28 -31.32 -5.18 4.54
CA GLU A 28 -31.58 -4.71 3.17
C GLU A 28 -30.63 -5.38 2.16
N LEU A 29 -29.34 -5.54 2.49
CA LEU A 29 -28.36 -6.24 1.68
C LEU A 29 -28.64 -7.75 1.56
N SER A 30 -29.10 -8.39 2.65
CA SER A 30 -29.42 -9.83 2.63
C SER A 30 -30.51 -10.18 1.62
N GLN A 31 -31.45 -9.26 1.38
CA GLN A 31 -32.48 -9.41 0.36
C GLN A 31 -31.91 -9.35 -1.06
N HIS A 32 -30.96 -8.44 -1.32
CA HIS A 32 -30.27 -8.44 -2.62
C HIS A 32 -29.43 -9.70 -2.83
N LEU A 33 -28.76 -10.18 -1.77
CA LEU A 33 -27.92 -11.39 -1.83
C LEU A 33 -28.71 -12.68 -2.04
N SER A 34 -29.98 -12.75 -1.63
CA SER A 34 -30.83 -13.91 -1.94
C SER A 34 -31.21 -13.98 -3.41
N ASP A 35 -31.26 -12.83 -4.07
CA ASP A 35 -31.78 -12.70 -5.44
C ASP A 35 -30.64 -12.66 -6.47
N CYS A 36 -29.44 -12.20 -6.08
CA CYS A 36 -28.28 -12.03 -6.96
C CYS A 36 -27.19 -13.08 -6.73
N VAL A 37 -27.07 -14.01 -7.68
CA VAL A 37 -26.05 -15.09 -7.65
C VAL A 37 -24.63 -14.52 -7.65
N GLU A 38 -24.34 -13.49 -8.45
CA GLU A 38 -23.00 -12.89 -8.53
C GLU A 38 -22.54 -12.37 -7.16
N CYS A 39 -23.35 -11.52 -6.53
CA CYS A 39 -23.00 -10.95 -5.22
C CYS A 39 -22.94 -12.01 -4.12
N SER A 40 -23.78 -13.05 -4.18
CA SER A 40 -23.72 -14.16 -3.23
C SER A 40 -22.42 -14.98 -3.37
N SER A 41 -21.99 -15.26 -4.61
CA SER A 41 -20.76 -16.00 -4.88
C SER A 41 -19.52 -15.21 -4.47
N GLU A 42 -19.53 -13.89 -4.70
CA GLU A 42 -18.47 -12.98 -4.28
C GLU A 42 -18.36 -12.91 -2.76
N LEU A 43 -19.50 -12.86 -2.05
CA LEU A 43 -19.53 -12.91 -0.59
C LEU A 43 -18.90 -14.21 -0.06
N GLU A 44 -19.23 -15.37 -0.64
CA GLU A 44 -18.65 -16.65 -0.22
C GLU A 44 -17.14 -16.73 -0.49
N LEU A 45 -16.69 -16.23 -1.64
CA LEU A 45 -15.26 -16.08 -1.94
C LEU A 45 -14.56 -15.19 -0.91
N MET A 46 -15.11 -14.02 -0.63
CA MET A 46 -14.54 -13.10 0.35
C MET A 46 -14.51 -13.70 1.76
N LYS A 47 -15.54 -14.45 2.18
CA LYS A 47 -15.55 -15.17 3.46
C LYS A 47 -14.42 -16.19 3.52
N SER A 48 -14.22 -16.97 2.44
CA SER A 48 -13.15 -17.97 2.39
C SER A 48 -11.77 -17.33 2.56
N ILE A 49 -11.51 -16.21 1.88
CA ILE A 49 -10.26 -15.46 2.00
C ILE A 49 -10.12 -14.84 3.39
N PHE A 50 -11.21 -14.33 3.96
CA PHE A 50 -11.18 -13.69 5.28
C PHE A 50 -10.82 -14.67 6.39
N VAL A 51 -11.32 -15.91 6.33
CA VAL A 51 -10.98 -16.97 7.30
C VAL A 51 -9.50 -17.36 7.23
N LEU A 52 -8.87 -17.24 6.06
CA LEU A 52 -7.45 -17.51 5.87
C LEU A 52 -6.53 -16.37 6.38
N ARG A 53 -7.08 -15.24 6.81
CA ARG A 53 -6.25 -14.13 7.28
C ARG A 53 -5.57 -14.46 8.59
N ASP A 54 -4.27 -14.20 8.63
CA ASP A 54 -3.50 -14.27 9.86
C ASP A 54 -4.01 -13.29 10.90
N ILE A 55 -4.12 -13.78 12.13
CA ILE A 55 -4.43 -12.95 13.28
C ILE A 55 -3.19 -12.11 13.58
N PRO A 56 -3.27 -10.78 13.59
CA PRO A 56 -2.11 -9.94 13.88
C PRO A 56 -1.59 -10.27 15.29
N PRO A 57 -0.26 -10.43 15.48
CA PRO A 57 0.29 -10.78 16.77
C PRO A 57 -0.04 -9.70 17.81
N ALA A 58 -0.30 -10.13 19.04
CA ALA A 58 -0.64 -9.23 20.13
C ALA A 58 0.47 -8.18 20.32
N GLY A 59 0.09 -6.90 20.41
CA GLY A 59 1.03 -5.80 20.58
C GLY A 59 1.73 -5.32 19.30
N LEU A 60 1.41 -5.85 18.11
CA LEU A 60 1.92 -5.31 16.84
C LEU A 60 1.59 -3.82 16.69
N SER A 61 0.36 -3.41 17.03
CA SER A 61 -0.07 -2.02 16.93
C SER A 61 0.70 -1.08 17.87
N SER A 62 1.07 -1.54 19.07
CA SER A 62 1.91 -0.74 19.98
C SER A 62 3.35 -0.69 19.50
N LYS A 63 3.92 -1.81 19.00
CA LYS A 63 5.24 -1.84 18.37
C LYS A 63 5.34 -0.86 17.20
N ILE A 64 4.34 -0.86 16.30
CA ILE A 64 4.28 0.08 15.16
C ILE A 64 4.22 1.53 15.65
N LYS A 65 3.37 1.85 16.63
CA LYS A 65 3.28 3.21 17.19
C LYS A 65 4.60 3.68 17.81
N ILE A 66 5.31 2.78 18.48
CA ILE A 66 6.62 3.08 19.06
C ILE A 66 7.63 3.34 17.95
N ALA A 67 7.69 2.48 16.92
CA ALA A 67 8.59 2.62 15.78
C ALA A 67 8.39 3.95 15.03
N ILE A 68 7.13 4.31 14.73
CA ILE A 68 6.80 5.60 14.11
C ILE A 68 7.29 6.76 14.97
N ARG A 69 7.07 6.70 16.29
CA ARG A 69 7.49 7.75 17.22
C ARG A 69 9.01 7.86 17.31
N THR A 70 9.74 6.73 17.27
CA THR A 70 11.20 6.76 17.29
C THR A 70 11.77 7.33 16.01
N ASP A 71 11.15 7.06 14.86
CA ASP A 71 11.59 7.61 13.57
C ASP A 71 11.37 9.12 13.49
N THR A 72 10.21 9.62 13.93
CA THR A 72 9.95 11.07 13.95
C THR A 72 10.92 11.81 14.86
N VAL A 73 11.18 11.28 16.07
CA VAL A 73 12.16 11.85 17.00
C VAL A 73 13.58 11.79 16.43
N ARG A 74 13.97 10.70 15.77
CA ARG A 74 15.29 10.58 15.13
C ARG A 74 15.46 11.62 14.02
N MET A 75 14.40 11.89 13.26
CA MET A 75 14.40 12.90 12.20
C MET A 75 14.55 14.32 12.77
N GLU A 76 13.83 14.66 13.84
CA GLU A 76 13.95 15.96 14.54
C GLU A 76 15.31 16.17 15.20
N VAL A 77 15.88 15.15 15.84
CA VAL A 77 17.22 15.26 16.45
C VAL A 77 18.31 15.38 15.37
N SER A 78 18.13 14.75 14.21
CA SER A 78 19.06 14.87 13.07
C SER A 78 19.03 16.25 12.41
N SER A 79 17.89 16.95 12.44
CA SER A 79 17.77 18.32 11.91
C SER A 79 18.39 19.34 12.87
N TRP A 80 18.26 19.13 14.19
CA TRP A 80 18.91 19.99 15.19
C TRP A 80 20.43 19.80 15.24
N LYS A 81 20.93 18.57 15.02
CA LYS A 81 22.39 18.33 14.88
C LYS A 81 23.00 18.89 13.59
N ARG A 82 22.19 19.25 12.60
CA ARG A 82 22.64 19.94 11.37
C ARG A 82 22.75 21.47 11.52
N LEU A 83 22.45 22.02 12.69
CA LEU A 83 22.57 23.46 12.99
C LEU A 83 23.82 23.83 13.80
N LEU A 84 24.88 23.01 13.78
CA LEU A 84 26.21 23.47 14.21
C LEU A 84 26.90 24.18 13.03
N PRO A 85 27.19 25.48 13.12
CA PRO A 85 27.74 26.24 12.01
C PRO A 85 29.24 25.95 11.90
N ALA A 86 29.61 24.96 11.10
CA ALA A 86 30.97 24.84 10.62
C ALA A 86 31.15 25.81 9.45
N ALA A 87 31.56 27.04 9.77
CA ALA A 87 32.03 27.99 8.79
C ALA A 87 33.28 27.43 8.08
N SER A 88 33.20 27.19 6.77
CA SER A 88 34.29 27.41 5.82
C SER A 88 33.84 27.11 4.39
N PHE A 89 34.26 28.00 3.50
CA PHE A 89 34.02 28.10 2.07
C PHE A 89 34.49 26.88 1.27
N THR A 90 33.77 26.55 0.19
CA THR A 90 34.26 26.72 -1.20
C THR A 90 33.08 26.60 -2.17
N ALA A 91 32.97 27.58 -3.06
CA ALA A 91 32.12 27.51 -4.24
C ALA A 91 32.58 26.37 -5.15
N LEU A 92 31.68 25.45 -5.50
CA LEU A 92 31.86 24.52 -6.61
C LEU A 92 30.67 24.64 -7.55
N LEU A 93 30.94 25.34 -8.65
CA LEU A 93 30.06 25.51 -9.79
C LEU A 93 30.16 24.29 -10.71
N VAL A 94 28.99 23.73 -11.05
CA VAL A 94 28.65 22.98 -12.27
C VAL A 94 29.24 21.57 -12.43
N SER A 95 28.43 20.57 -12.06
CA SER A 95 27.77 19.69 -13.04
C SER A 95 26.74 18.81 -12.32
N ALA A 96 25.47 19.10 -12.56
CA ALA A 96 24.37 18.23 -12.19
C ALA A 96 24.13 17.26 -13.35
N SER A 97 24.28 15.96 -13.13
CA SER A 97 23.20 14.98 -13.31
C SER A 97 23.68 13.54 -13.17
N LEU A 98 23.11 12.86 -12.17
CA LEU A 98 22.84 11.41 -12.11
C LEU A 98 24.01 10.44 -11.92
N ILE A 99 24.73 10.53 -10.81
CA ILE A 99 25.23 9.32 -10.12
C ILE A 99 25.07 9.54 -8.61
N GLU A 100 24.62 8.50 -7.89
CA GLU A 100 24.61 8.37 -6.42
C GLU A 100 23.38 8.88 -5.63
N LYS A 101 22.16 8.46 -6.02
CA LYS A 101 21.05 8.29 -5.06
C LYS A 101 20.75 6.81 -4.80
N VAL A 102 21.81 6.01 -4.57
CA VAL A 102 21.72 4.61 -4.07
C VAL A 102 21.97 4.54 -2.56
N LEU A 103 22.30 5.64 -1.89
CA LEU A 103 22.59 5.61 -0.45
C LEU A 103 21.46 6.31 0.31
N PHE A 104 20.93 5.59 1.31
CA PHE A 104 19.83 5.91 2.20
C PHE A 104 18.43 5.45 1.74
N LEU A 105 18.31 4.17 1.37
CA LEU A 105 17.21 3.38 1.93
C LEU A 105 17.43 3.30 3.45
N PRO A 106 16.37 3.44 4.28
CA PRO A 106 16.50 3.18 5.70
C PRO A 106 17.01 1.74 5.88
N ASP A 107 18.07 1.61 6.68
CA ASP A 107 18.61 0.31 7.05
C ASP A 107 17.56 -0.45 7.85
N VAL A 108 16.85 -1.35 7.16
CA VAL A 108 15.79 -2.22 7.71
C VAL A 108 16.37 -3.39 8.51
N SER A 109 17.69 -3.49 8.68
CA SER A 109 18.35 -4.55 9.46
C SER A 109 18.05 -4.53 10.97
N LEU A 110 17.33 -3.50 11.47
CA LEU A 110 16.83 -3.44 12.85
C LEU A 110 15.38 -3.91 13.00
N LEU A 111 14.71 -4.29 11.91
CA LEU A 111 13.46 -5.04 11.98
C LEU A 111 13.87 -6.52 12.00
N GLU A 112 13.77 -7.15 13.17
CA GLU A 112 14.02 -8.58 13.36
C GLU A 112 13.50 -9.38 12.14
N GLU A 113 14.39 -10.17 11.53
CA GLU A 113 14.18 -10.99 10.32
C GLU A 113 12.93 -11.89 10.38
N ASP A 114 12.37 -12.13 11.58
CA ASP A 114 11.19 -12.96 11.78
C ASP A 114 9.84 -12.25 11.51
N LEU A 115 9.80 -10.92 11.38
CA LEU A 115 8.53 -10.18 11.11
C LEU A 115 8.22 -10.00 9.62
N PHE A 116 9.25 -10.03 8.78
CA PHE A 116 9.11 -10.05 7.34
C PHE A 116 9.59 -11.42 6.87
N VAL A 117 8.81 -12.46 7.21
CA VAL A 117 8.85 -13.69 6.42
C VAL A 117 8.78 -13.23 4.97
N ASN A 118 9.74 -13.71 4.18
CA ASN A 118 10.01 -13.38 2.79
C ASN A 118 8.85 -13.84 1.88
N VAL A 119 7.64 -13.37 2.17
CA VAL A 119 6.40 -13.57 1.42
C VAL A 119 6.14 -12.29 0.62
N TRP A 120 7.18 -11.79 -0.03
CA TRP A 120 6.94 -11.11 -1.29
C TRP A 120 7.13 -12.19 -2.36
N PRO A 121 6.08 -12.67 -3.01
CA PRO A 121 6.26 -13.52 -4.18
C PRO A 121 6.86 -12.63 -5.27
N SER A 122 8.18 -12.53 -5.29
CA SER A 122 8.96 -11.88 -6.36
C SER A 122 8.85 -12.62 -7.70
N GLU A 123 8.04 -13.69 -7.74
CA GLU A 123 7.81 -14.55 -8.91
C GLU A 123 6.45 -14.26 -9.59
N ASP A 124 5.72 -13.21 -9.20
CA ASP A 124 4.51 -12.80 -9.91
C ASP A 124 4.83 -11.87 -11.09
N TYR A 125 5.57 -12.40 -12.07
CA TYR A 125 5.76 -11.77 -13.39
C TYR A 125 4.43 -11.53 -14.13
N ASP A 126 3.34 -12.15 -13.69
CA ASP A 126 2.01 -12.01 -14.27
C ASP A 126 1.14 -10.90 -13.61
N LEU A 127 1.48 -10.42 -12.41
CA LEU A 127 0.75 -9.34 -11.72
C LEU A 127 1.40 -7.96 -11.88
N ALA A 128 2.73 -7.91 -11.95
CA ALA A 128 3.42 -6.76 -12.48
C ALA A 128 3.31 -6.86 -13.99
N GLY A 129 2.14 -6.45 -14.54
CA GLY A 129 1.86 -6.51 -15.97
C GLY A 129 3.12 -6.19 -16.76
N SER A 130 3.50 -7.12 -17.64
CA SER A 130 4.67 -7.02 -18.53
C SER A 130 4.98 -5.55 -18.79
N LEU A 131 6.19 -5.10 -18.46
CA LEU A 131 6.64 -3.78 -18.84
C LEU A 131 6.76 -3.78 -20.38
N VAL A 132 5.63 -3.62 -21.08
CA VAL A 132 5.51 -3.44 -22.53
C VAL A 132 6.25 -2.17 -23.00
N LEU A 133 6.89 -1.46 -22.07
CA LEU A 133 7.75 -0.31 -22.30
C LEU A 133 9.19 -0.69 -22.69
N GLU A 134 9.65 -1.92 -22.44
CA GLU A 134 11.06 -2.31 -22.72
C GLU A 134 11.42 -2.34 -24.21
N ASN A 135 10.43 -2.36 -25.11
CA ASN A 135 10.64 -2.36 -26.56
C ASN A 135 10.01 -1.14 -27.28
N LEU A 136 9.67 -0.08 -26.55
CA LEU A 136 9.18 1.16 -27.17
C LEU A 136 10.36 2.03 -27.60
N SER A 137 10.34 2.48 -28.85
CA SER A 137 11.22 3.57 -29.28
C SER A 137 10.86 4.85 -28.52
N GLU A 138 11.83 5.74 -28.35
CA GLU A 138 11.64 7.04 -27.69
C GLU A 138 10.48 7.86 -28.28
N GLU A 139 10.22 7.69 -29.58
CA GLU A 139 9.10 8.31 -30.32
C GLU A 139 7.73 7.82 -29.80
N ASN A 140 7.56 6.51 -29.61
CA ASN A 140 6.32 5.91 -29.14
C ASN A 140 6.07 6.22 -27.66
N LEU A 141 7.15 6.38 -26.89
CA LEU A 141 7.09 6.73 -25.48
C LEU A 141 6.66 8.19 -25.29
N ASN A 142 7.09 9.11 -26.16
CA ASN A 142 6.62 10.50 -26.15
C ASN A 142 5.14 10.63 -26.55
N LEU A 143 4.65 9.80 -27.47
CA LEU A 143 3.24 9.79 -27.85
C LEU A 143 2.32 9.41 -26.68
N LEU A 144 2.71 8.43 -25.86
CA LEU A 144 1.98 8.06 -24.64
C LEU A 144 1.92 9.21 -23.62
N PHE A 145 2.99 9.99 -23.49
CA PHE A 145 3.02 11.12 -22.57
C PHE A 145 2.16 12.30 -23.03
N GLU A 146 2.01 12.52 -24.33
CA GLU A 146 1.08 13.54 -24.86
C GLU A 146 -0.39 13.12 -24.73
N GLU A 147 -0.71 11.82 -24.73
CA GLU A 147 -2.09 11.34 -24.55
C GLU A 147 -2.60 11.43 -23.11
N ILE A 148 -1.70 11.36 -22.11
CA ILE A 148 -2.05 11.48 -20.68
C ILE A 148 -2.09 12.95 -20.21
N ARG A 149 -1.74 13.89 -21.08
CA ARG A 149 -1.77 15.33 -20.80
C ARG A 149 -3.14 15.94 -21.03
#